data_AF-A0A177CB44-F1
#
_entry.id   AF-A0A177CB44-F1
#
_cell.length_a   1.000
_cell.length_b   1.000
_cell.length_c   1.000
_cell.angle_alpha   90.00
_cell.angle_beta   90.00
_cell.angle_gamma   90.00
#
_symmetry.space_group_name_H-M   'P 1'
#
loop_
_entity.id
_entity.type
_entity.pdbx_description
1 polymer ?
#
loop_
_entity_poly.entity_id
_entity_poly.type
_entity_poly.pdbx_seq_one_letter_code
_entity_poly.pdbx_strand_id
1 'polypeptide(L)'
;MQYITGIMGAFPTFPDVLILEETYQKRILKKRAQFIRAETQNWAIRHVSEEEIIDFKELVNKHLALPLKLLFLEPIVLLMTLYTSFIYGILYLFLEAYPVVFAEYRGISPSISTLMYSGLIIGVLLGSAIVVAFEPRYNRKLKENHGIPVPEQRLLPMMIGAILFPIGLFRFAWTGNYSSISWAAPAVSGILTSAGILTIFLQALNYLVDAYLMVAASSIAANTFLLSLFGAGFPLFATQMFPKSGVDWAGSLLGFFGCSVHADTLSL
;
A
#
# COMPACT_ATOMS: atom_id res chain seq x y z
N MET A 1 -22.12 -12.01 9.46
CA MET A 1 -20.78 -11.46 9.16
C MET A 1 -20.83 -10.10 8.45
N GLN A 2 -21.72 -9.86 7.48
CA GLN A 2 -21.74 -8.59 6.72
C GLN A 2 -22.01 -7.32 7.55
N TYR A 3 -22.89 -7.39 8.56
CA TYR A 3 -23.17 -6.26 9.45
C TYR A 3 -21.98 -5.85 10.33
N ILE A 4 -21.15 -6.81 10.73
CA ILE A 4 -19.95 -6.56 11.55
C ILE A 4 -18.92 -5.78 10.74
N THR A 5 -18.71 -6.16 9.48
CA THR A 5 -17.82 -5.45 8.56
C THR A 5 -18.26 -4.00 8.33
N GLY A 6 -19.57 -3.77 8.19
CA GLY A 6 -20.13 -2.42 8.04
C GLY A 6 -19.91 -1.55 9.28
N ILE A 7 -20.10 -2.11 10.48
CA ILE A 7 -19.87 -1.40 11.75
C ILE A 7 -18.38 -1.08 11.94
N MET A 8 -17.49 -2.04 11.63
CA MET A 8 -16.04 -1.85 11.72
C MET A 8 -15.51 -0.81 10.73
N GLY A 9 -16.11 -0.67 9.56
CA GLY A 9 -15.76 0.37 8.59
C GLY A 9 -16.32 1.75 8.97
N ALA A 10 -17.55 1.80 9.50
CA ALA A 10 -18.20 3.06 9.90
C ALA A 10 -17.50 3.72 11.10
N PHE A 11 -17.05 2.91 12.07
CA PHE A 11 -16.42 3.39 13.30
C PHE A 11 -15.20 4.31 13.09
N PRO A 12 -14.21 3.99 12.24
CA PRO A 12 -13.11 4.91 11.93
C PRO A 12 -13.53 6.08 11.03
N THR A 13 -14.42 5.86 10.05
CA THR A 13 -14.81 6.95 9.12
C THR A 13 -15.60 8.09 9.78
N PHE A 14 -16.38 7.79 10.81
CA PHE A 14 -17.22 8.79 11.48
C PHE A 14 -16.42 9.91 12.18
N PRO A 15 -15.41 9.62 13.04
CA PRO A 15 -14.55 10.66 13.60
C PRO A 15 -13.72 11.37 12.53
N ASP A 16 -13.30 10.69 11.47
CA ASP A 16 -12.57 11.34 10.36
C ASP A 16 -13.41 12.45 9.72
N VAL A 17 -14.70 12.22 9.46
CA VAL A 17 -15.58 13.26 8.88
C VAL A 17 -15.83 14.44 9.83
N LEU A 18 -15.83 14.20 11.15
CA LEU A 18 -16.12 15.23 12.14
C LEU A 18 -14.90 16.06 12.53
N ILE A 19 -13.70 15.46 12.53
CA ILE A 19 -12.46 16.06 13.04
C ILE A 19 -11.59 16.60 11.91
N LEU A 20 -11.63 15.97 10.72
CA LEU A 20 -10.74 16.34 9.63
C LEU A 20 -11.17 17.67 9.01
N GLU A 21 -10.36 18.70 9.23
CA GLU A 21 -10.53 19.97 8.56
C GLU A 21 -10.29 19.82 7.06
N GLU A 22 -11.12 20.50 6.28
CA GLU A 22 -11.05 20.51 4.82
C GLU A 22 -9.64 20.87 4.33
N THR A 23 -8.88 19.88 3.87
CA THR A 23 -7.49 20.06 3.43
C THR A 23 -7.39 20.43 1.94
N TYR A 24 -8.50 20.42 1.20
CA TYR A 24 -8.47 20.68 -0.24
C TYR A 24 -8.13 22.15 -0.52
N GLN A 25 -6.88 22.39 -0.94
CA GLN A 25 -6.30 23.72 -1.13
C GLN A 25 -7.14 24.61 -2.06
N LYS A 26 -7.73 24.04 -3.13
CA LYS A 26 -8.65 24.80 -4.01
C LYS A 26 -9.89 25.30 -3.27
N ARG A 27 -10.46 24.53 -2.33
CA ARG A 27 -11.65 24.92 -1.54
C ARG A 27 -11.31 25.96 -0.47
N ILE A 28 -10.14 25.84 0.16
CA ILE A 28 -9.63 26.83 1.12
C ILE A 28 -9.38 28.17 0.42
N LEU A 29 -8.69 28.13 -0.72
CA LEU A 29 -8.41 29.33 -1.52
C LEU A 29 -9.68 29.96 -2.08
N LYS A 30 -10.67 29.15 -2.46
CA LYS A 30 -12.02 29.61 -2.82
C LYS A 30 -12.71 30.34 -1.66
N LYS A 31 -12.73 29.76 -0.46
CA LYS A 31 -13.30 30.42 0.74
C LYS A 31 -12.57 31.73 1.09
N ARG A 32 -11.23 31.75 0.97
CA ARG A 32 -10.44 32.98 1.17
C ARG A 32 -10.75 34.05 0.12
N ALA A 33 -10.82 33.67 -1.16
CA ALA A 33 -11.19 34.60 -2.22
C ALA A 33 -12.59 35.19 -2.00
N GLN A 34 -13.54 34.39 -1.51
CA GLN A 34 -14.88 34.85 -1.14
C GLN A 34 -14.86 35.83 0.04
N PHE A 35 -14.07 35.56 1.07
CA PHE A 35 -13.90 36.46 2.22
C PHE A 35 -13.29 37.81 1.79
N ILE A 36 -12.20 37.78 1.01
CA ILE A 36 -11.53 38.98 0.52
C ILE A 36 -12.47 39.80 -0.39
N ARG A 37 -13.25 39.13 -1.25
CA ARG A 37 -14.27 39.77 -2.10
C ARG A 37 -15.33 40.49 -1.27
N ALA A 38 -15.79 39.90 -0.17
CA ALA A 38 -16.77 40.51 0.72
C ALA A 38 -16.21 41.75 1.42
N GLU A 39 -14.93 41.71 1.82
CA GLU A 39 -14.26 42.80 2.53
C GLU A 39 -13.86 43.98 1.61
N THR A 40 -13.30 43.69 0.44
CA THR A 40 -12.83 44.72 -0.51
C THR A 40 -13.90 45.21 -1.48
N GLN A 41 -15.09 44.59 -1.50
CA GLN A 41 -16.16 44.85 -2.47
C GLN A 41 -15.71 44.73 -3.94
N ASN A 42 -14.56 44.08 -4.18
CA ASN A 42 -14.00 43.91 -5.51
C ASN A 42 -14.41 42.55 -6.10
N TRP A 43 -15.40 42.59 -6.99
CA TRP A 43 -15.96 41.41 -7.65
C TRP A 43 -15.02 40.76 -8.68
N ALA A 44 -13.90 41.40 -9.03
CA ALA A 44 -12.90 40.83 -9.93
C ALA A 44 -12.00 39.79 -9.24
N ILE A 45 -11.97 39.73 -7.91
CA ILE A 45 -11.22 38.72 -7.17
C ILE A 45 -11.98 37.39 -7.24
N ARG A 46 -11.53 36.51 -8.12
CA ARG A 46 -12.00 35.13 -8.26
C ARG A 46 -10.81 34.18 -8.23
N HIS A 47 -11.00 33.02 -7.63
CA HIS A 47 -10.01 31.96 -7.70
C HIS A 47 -10.19 31.17 -8.99
N VAL A 48 -9.10 30.74 -9.64
CA VAL A 48 -9.12 29.99 -10.93
C VAL A 48 -10.04 28.77 -10.89
N SER A 49 -10.22 28.14 -9.72
CA SER A 49 -11.15 27.01 -9.55
C SER A 49 -12.64 27.37 -9.57
N GLU A 50 -13.01 28.66 -9.55
CA GLU A 50 -14.39 29.13 -9.72
C GLU A 50 -14.74 29.36 -11.20
N GLU A 51 -13.75 29.39 -12.08
CA GLU A 51 -13.91 29.57 -13.53
C GLU A 51 -13.88 28.24 -14.29
N GLU A 52 -13.46 27.13 -13.66
CA GLU A 52 -13.57 25.78 -14.21
C GLU A 52 -15.05 25.37 -14.27
N ILE A 53 -15.67 25.49 -15.46
CA ILE A 53 -16.97 24.88 -15.76
C ILE A 53 -16.76 23.37 -15.81
N ILE A 54 -17.26 22.65 -14.81
CA ILE A 54 -17.09 21.20 -14.74
C ILE A 54 -18.09 20.53 -15.69
N ASP A 55 -17.65 20.16 -16.88
CA ASP A 55 -18.42 19.25 -17.74
C ASP A 55 -18.34 17.84 -17.14
N PHE A 56 -19.48 17.16 -16.98
CA PHE A 56 -19.56 15.81 -16.39
C PHE A 56 -18.75 14.80 -17.22
N LYS A 57 -18.69 14.98 -18.54
CA LYS A 57 -17.88 14.13 -19.43
C LYS A 57 -16.38 14.38 -19.23
N GLU A 58 -16.00 15.63 -19.00
CA GLU A 58 -14.63 16.03 -18.69
C GLU A 58 -14.23 15.57 -17.28
N LEU A 59 -15.15 15.59 -16.31
CA LEU A 59 -14.96 15.05 -14.97
C LEU A 59 -14.69 13.53 -15.02
N VAL A 60 -15.51 12.77 -15.74
CA VAL A 60 -15.35 11.32 -15.91
C VAL A 60 -14.03 10.99 -16.63
N ASN A 61 -13.70 11.69 -17.71
CA ASN A 61 -12.41 11.51 -18.40
C ASN A 61 -11.22 11.89 -17.51
N LYS A 62 -11.31 12.96 -16.74
CA LYS A 62 -10.24 13.42 -15.84
C LYS A 62 -10.08 12.53 -14.61
N HIS A 63 -11.12 11.81 -14.18
CA HIS A 63 -11.08 10.93 -13.01
C HIS A 63 -10.79 9.46 -13.33
N LEU A 64 -11.20 8.96 -14.51
CA LEU A 64 -10.97 7.57 -14.92
C LEU A 64 -9.86 7.42 -15.96
N ALA A 65 -9.79 8.31 -16.95
CA ALA A 65 -8.80 8.18 -18.02
C ALA A 65 -7.43 8.70 -17.58
N LEU A 66 -7.35 9.67 -16.67
CA LEU A 66 -6.07 10.19 -16.18
C LEU A 66 -5.27 9.16 -15.36
N PRO A 67 -5.85 8.42 -14.38
CA PRO A 67 -5.13 7.34 -13.70
C PRO A 67 -4.61 6.27 -14.66
N LEU A 68 -5.43 5.83 -15.63
CA LEU A 68 -5.02 4.85 -16.63
C LEU A 68 -3.92 5.40 -17.55
N LYS A 69 -4.03 6.65 -17.98
CA LYS A 69 -2.99 7.32 -18.77
C LYS A 69 -1.68 7.41 -18.00
N LEU A 70 -1.70 7.83 -16.74
CA LEU A 70 -0.49 7.86 -15.89
C LEU A 70 0.11 6.46 -15.77
N LEU A 71 -0.72 5.44 -15.59
CA LEU A 71 -0.26 4.07 -15.52
C LEU A 71 0.51 3.65 -16.78
N PHE A 72 0.04 3.99 -17.98
CA PHE A 72 0.65 3.52 -19.24
C PHE A 72 1.69 4.47 -19.84
N LEU A 73 1.65 5.75 -19.51
CA LEU A 73 2.55 6.77 -20.06
C LEU A 73 3.75 7.05 -19.16
N GLU A 74 3.60 6.89 -17.84
CA GLU A 74 4.69 7.11 -16.89
C GLU A 74 5.28 5.76 -16.46
N PRO A 75 6.45 5.36 -17.00
CA PRO A 75 7.02 4.03 -16.73
C PRO A 75 7.37 3.82 -15.25
N ILE A 76 7.76 4.88 -14.53
CA ILE A 76 8.08 4.81 -13.11
C ILE A 76 6.83 4.49 -12.28
N VAL A 77 5.69 5.14 -12.58
CA VAL A 77 4.40 4.85 -11.92
C VAL A 77 3.98 3.42 -12.20
N LEU A 78 4.08 2.97 -13.46
CA LEU A 78 3.77 1.59 -13.83
C LEU A 78 4.58 0.58 -13.02
N LEU A 79 5.91 0.72 -12.97
CA LEU A 79 6.79 -0.22 -12.28
C LEU A 79 6.53 -0.23 -10.77
N MET A 80 6.41 0.95 -10.17
CA MET A 80 6.12 1.09 -8.74
C MET A 80 4.77 0.48 -8.38
N THR A 81 3.73 0.79 -9.14
CA THR A 81 2.39 0.25 -8.91
C THR A 81 2.33 -1.25 -9.19
N LEU A 82 3.00 -1.74 -10.22
CA LEU A 82 3.06 -3.16 -10.53
C LEU A 82 3.73 -3.93 -9.38
N TYR A 83 4.84 -3.39 -8.85
CA TYR A 83 5.55 -3.97 -7.72
C TYR A 83 4.71 -4.00 -6.44
N THR A 84 4.09 -2.88 -6.07
CA THR A 84 3.19 -2.83 -4.89
C THR A 84 1.98 -3.74 -5.06
N SER A 85 1.40 -3.81 -6.26
CA SER A 85 0.25 -4.66 -6.58
C SER A 85 0.60 -6.13 -6.52
N PHE A 86 1.78 -6.51 -7.01
CA PHE A 86 2.30 -7.86 -6.91
C PHE A 86 2.47 -8.28 -5.45
N ILE A 87 3.12 -7.46 -4.61
CA ILE A 87 3.31 -7.73 -3.18
C ILE A 87 1.96 -7.84 -2.46
N TYR A 88 1.00 -7.00 -2.82
CA TYR A 88 -0.34 -7.04 -2.25
C TYR A 88 -1.11 -8.30 -2.65
N GLY A 89 -0.95 -8.77 -3.88
CA GLY A 89 -1.45 -10.07 -4.30
C GLY A 89 -0.88 -11.20 -3.43
N ILE A 90 0.42 -11.18 -3.17
CA ILE A 90 1.07 -12.15 -2.26
C ILE A 90 0.56 -12.04 -0.83
N LEU A 91 0.29 -10.83 -0.33
CA LEU A 91 -0.32 -10.63 0.99
C LEU A 91 -1.64 -11.40 1.08
N TYR A 92 -2.51 -11.30 0.07
CA TYR A 92 -3.77 -12.04 0.06
C TYR A 92 -3.56 -13.55 0.01
N LEU A 93 -2.63 -14.03 -0.82
CA LEU A 93 -2.24 -15.45 -0.83
C LEU A 93 -1.77 -15.92 0.55
N PHE A 94 -0.99 -15.09 1.23
CA PHE A 94 -0.45 -15.38 2.54
C PHE A 94 -1.54 -15.42 3.62
N LEU A 95 -2.52 -14.51 3.55
CA LEU A 95 -3.69 -14.52 4.43
C LEU A 95 -4.57 -15.76 4.20
N GLU A 96 -4.65 -16.28 2.98
CA GLU A 96 -5.36 -17.53 2.68
C GLU A 96 -4.56 -18.77 3.08
N ALA A 97 -3.24 -18.75 2.91
CA ALA A 97 -2.35 -19.85 3.28
C ALA A 97 -2.21 -20.04 4.80
N TYR A 98 -2.29 -18.97 5.58
CA TYR A 98 -2.18 -19.01 7.04
C TYR A 98 -3.13 -20.04 7.69
N PRO A 99 -4.46 -19.95 7.50
CA PRO A 99 -5.40 -20.89 8.09
C PRO A 99 -5.21 -22.30 7.54
N VAL A 100 -4.83 -22.47 6.27
CA VAL A 100 -4.56 -23.80 5.68
C VAL A 100 -3.38 -24.48 6.39
N VAL A 101 -2.26 -23.77 6.59
CA VAL A 101 -1.07 -24.32 7.27
C VAL A 101 -1.35 -24.65 8.74
N PHE A 102 -2.02 -23.78 9.48
CA PHE A 102 -2.26 -24.00 10.91
C PHE A 102 -3.44 -24.96 11.18
N ALA A 103 -4.53 -24.86 10.43
CA ALA A 103 -5.72 -25.69 10.66
C ALA A 103 -5.65 -27.05 9.93
N GLU A 104 -5.27 -27.11 8.66
CA GLU A 104 -5.28 -28.35 7.89
C GLU A 104 -4.01 -29.17 8.08
N TYR A 105 -2.83 -28.56 7.88
CA TYR A 105 -1.56 -29.30 7.98
C TYR A 105 -1.13 -29.60 9.43
N ARG A 106 -1.44 -28.71 10.38
CA ARG A 106 -1.05 -28.86 11.79
C ARG A 106 -2.19 -29.31 12.71
N GLY A 107 -3.42 -29.37 12.21
CA GLY A 107 -4.58 -29.82 13.00
C GLY A 107 -4.93 -28.91 14.18
N ILE A 108 -4.47 -27.65 14.19
CA ILE A 108 -4.77 -26.70 15.27
C ILE A 108 -6.23 -26.24 15.12
N SER A 109 -6.93 -26.16 16.25
CA SER A 109 -8.32 -25.69 16.29
C SER A 109 -8.47 -24.36 15.53
N PRO A 110 -9.48 -24.18 14.66
CA PRO A 110 -9.66 -22.96 13.87
C PRO A 110 -9.67 -21.68 14.72
N SER A 111 -10.20 -21.75 15.94
CA SER A 111 -10.24 -20.64 16.90
C SER A 111 -8.86 -20.20 17.37
N ILE A 112 -7.87 -21.10 17.39
CA ILE A 112 -6.49 -20.81 17.78
C ILE A 112 -5.66 -20.40 16.57
N SER A 113 -5.96 -20.94 15.39
CA SER A 113 -5.30 -20.56 14.14
C SER A 113 -5.46 -19.06 13.83
N THR A 114 -6.57 -18.45 14.22
CA THR A 114 -6.75 -16.99 14.08
C THR A 114 -5.86 -16.18 15.01
N LEU A 115 -5.45 -16.71 16.18
CA LEU A 115 -4.48 -16.02 17.04
C LEU A 115 -3.11 -15.90 16.37
N MET A 116 -2.78 -16.76 15.40
CA MET A 116 -1.50 -16.68 14.68
C MET A 116 -1.39 -15.41 13.83
N TYR A 117 -2.51 -14.77 13.47
CA TYR A 117 -2.52 -13.45 12.83
C TYR A 117 -1.99 -12.32 13.74
N SER A 118 -1.88 -12.54 15.05
CA SER A 118 -1.24 -11.57 15.96
C SER A 118 0.21 -11.26 15.55
N GLY A 119 0.92 -12.23 14.97
CA GLY A 119 2.25 -12.02 14.40
C GLY A 119 2.24 -10.97 13.29
N LEU A 120 1.19 -10.95 12.45
CA LEU A 120 1.06 -9.91 11.43
C LEU A 120 0.86 -8.53 12.03
N ILE A 121 0.05 -8.42 13.08
CA ILE A 121 -0.19 -7.14 13.78
C ILE A 121 1.12 -6.62 14.37
N ILE A 122 1.90 -7.48 15.02
CA ILE A 122 3.21 -7.12 15.58
C ILE A 122 4.16 -6.67 14.46
N GLY A 123 4.18 -7.36 13.33
CA GLY A 123 4.99 -6.95 12.19
C GLY A 123 4.56 -5.63 11.56
N VAL A 124 3.25 -5.32 11.52
CA VAL A 124 2.76 -3.99 11.11
C VAL A 124 3.29 -2.91 12.06
N LEU A 125 3.24 -3.14 13.38
CA LEU A 125 3.81 -2.19 14.35
C LEU A 125 5.32 -2.00 14.14
N LEU A 126 6.05 -3.09 13.88
CA LEU A 126 7.48 -3.05 13.59
C LEU A 126 7.78 -2.28 12.28
N GLY A 127 7.03 -2.53 11.21
CA GLY A 127 7.17 -1.82 9.94
C GLY A 127 6.89 -0.33 10.08
N SER A 128 5.89 0.05 10.88
CA SER A 128 5.61 1.45 11.22
C SER A 128 6.76 2.08 11.97
N ALA A 129 7.31 1.38 12.97
CA ALA A 129 8.48 1.86 13.73
C ALA A 129 9.70 2.07 12.83
N ILE A 130 9.94 1.18 11.85
CA ILE A 130 10.99 1.35 10.84
C ILE A 130 10.74 2.63 10.03
N VAL A 131 9.52 2.86 9.53
CA VAL A 131 9.22 4.07 8.75
C VAL A 131 9.45 5.34 9.57
N VAL A 132 8.94 5.38 10.80
CA VAL A 132 9.13 6.51 11.73
C VAL A 132 10.62 6.75 12.03
N ALA A 133 11.41 5.69 12.20
CA ALA A 133 12.84 5.83 12.43
C ALA A 133 13.59 6.47 11.25
N PHE A 134 13.07 6.34 10.02
CA PHE A 134 13.66 6.96 8.83
C PHE A 134 13.15 8.38 8.56
N GLU A 135 12.07 8.84 9.21
CA GLU A 135 11.52 10.19 9.02
C GLU A 135 12.50 11.34 9.38
N PRO A 136 13.26 11.30 10.50
CA PRO A 136 14.20 12.36 10.82
C PRO A 136 15.26 12.56 9.72
N ARG A 137 15.68 11.47 9.08
CA ARG A 137 16.63 11.50 7.97
C ARG A 137 16.01 12.14 6.73
N TYR A 138 14.75 11.80 6.42
CA TYR A 138 14.00 12.43 5.34
C TYR A 138 13.84 13.94 5.58
N ASN A 139 13.41 14.33 6.77
CA ASN A 139 13.22 15.73 7.15
C ASN A 139 14.50 16.55 7.09
N ARG A 140 15.66 15.97 7.44
CA ARG A 140 16.95 16.64 7.29
C ARG A 140 17.24 16.93 5.82
N LYS A 141 17.07 15.95 4.94
CA LYS A 141 17.30 16.12 3.49
C LYS A 141 16.29 17.05 2.83
N LEU A 142 15.05 17.06 3.30
CA LEU A 142 14.04 18.03 2.86
C LEU A 142 14.46 19.46 3.18
N LYS A 143 15.03 19.70 4.38
CA LYS A 143 15.58 21.01 4.76
C LYS A 143 16.81 21.39 3.93
N GLU A 144 17.69 20.43 3.68
CA GLU A 144 18.86 20.62 2.80
C GLU A 144 18.43 20.95 1.35
N ASN A 145 17.31 20.41 0.88
CA ASN A 145 16.76 20.64 -0.46
C ASN A 145 15.75 21.81 -0.52
N HIS A 146 15.87 22.80 0.38
CA HIS A 146 15.03 24.01 0.40
C HIS A 146 13.51 23.76 0.47
N GLY A 147 13.08 22.64 1.07
CA GLY A 147 11.66 22.28 1.19
C GLY A 147 11.07 21.61 -0.05
N ILE A 148 11.87 21.31 -1.07
CA ILE A 148 11.44 20.55 -2.25
C ILE A 148 11.51 19.04 -1.90
N PRO A 149 10.41 18.28 -2.04
CA PRO A 149 10.41 16.84 -1.76
C PRO A 149 11.48 16.10 -2.57
N VAL A 150 12.18 15.17 -1.91
CA VAL A 150 13.19 14.30 -2.53
C VAL A 150 12.66 12.87 -2.52
N PRO A 151 11.87 12.46 -3.51
CA PRO A 151 11.17 11.17 -3.50
C PRO A 151 12.13 9.99 -3.40
N GLU A 152 13.35 10.09 -3.91
CA GLU A 152 14.37 9.04 -3.89
C GLU A 152 14.77 8.63 -2.46
N GLN A 153 14.61 9.51 -1.48
CA GLN A 153 14.87 9.16 -0.08
C GLN A 153 13.87 8.16 0.49
N ARG A 154 12.69 8.02 -0.13
CA ARG A 154 11.69 7.00 0.23
C ARG A 154 12.11 5.60 -0.24
N LEU A 155 13.00 5.49 -1.23
CA LEU A 155 13.49 4.20 -1.73
C LEU A 155 14.34 3.45 -0.69
N LEU A 156 15.14 4.15 0.10
CA LEU A 156 16.01 3.55 1.15
C LEU A 156 15.25 2.66 2.15
N PRO A 157 14.22 3.15 2.86
CA PRO A 157 13.43 2.30 3.75
C PRO A 157 12.66 1.21 2.99
N MET A 158 12.25 1.47 1.75
CA MET A 158 11.61 0.46 0.90
C MET A 158 12.56 -0.71 0.55
N MET A 159 13.86 -0.47 0.38
CA MET A 159 14.86 -1.54 0.21
C MET A 159 14.93 -2.46 1.43
N ILE A 160 14.82 -1.91 2.64
CA ILE A 160 14.79 -2.70 3.88
C ILE A 160 13.55 -3.60 3.87
N GLY A 161 12.40 -3.04 3.52
CA GLY A 161 11.17 -3.82 3.38
C GLY A 161 11.29 -4.92 2.32
N ALA A 162 11.93 -4.61 1.18
CA ALA A 162 12.17 -5.54 0.07
C ALA A 162 13.07 -6.73 0.45
N ILE A 163 13.91 -6.60 1.48
CA ILE A 163 14.72 -7.70 2.03
C ILE A 163 13.94 -8.47 3.10
N LEU A 164 13.26 -7.77 4.01
CA LEU A 164 12.51 -8.39 5.10
C LEU A 164 11.35 -9.26 4.58
N PHE A 165 10.66 -8.81 3.53
CA PHE A 165 9.52 -9.49 2.94
C PHE A 165 9.83 -10.92 2.44
N PRO A 166 10.80 -11.13 1.52
CA PRO A 166 11.14 -12.47 1.05
C PRO A 166 11.71 -13.35 2.17
N ILE A 167 12.47 -12.80 3.12
CA ILE A 167 12.97 -13.57 4.28
C ILE A 167 11.78 -14.12 5.09
N GLY A 168 10.75 -13.30 5.32
CA GLY A 168 9.51 -13.72 5.97
C GLY A 168 8.80 -14.83 5.19
N LEU A 169 8.65 -14.67 3.88
CA LEU A 169 8.00 -15.66 3.02
C LEU A 169 8.76 -16.99 2.94
N PHE A 170 10.08 -16.96 2.75
CA PHE A 170 10.91 -18.17 2.71
C PHE A 170 10.85 -18.91 4.04
N ARG A 171 10.92 -18.17 5.16
CA ARG A 171 10.76 -18.75 6.48
C ARG A 171 9.38 -19.38 6.66
N PHE A 172 8.31 -18.74 6.18
CA PHE A 172 6.96 -19.30 6.24
C PHE A 172 6.84 -20.59 5.42
N ALA A 173 7.32 -20.59 4.17
CA ALA A 173 7.28 -21.76 3.30
C ALA A 173 8.05 -22.94 3.91
N TRP A 174 9.31 -22.74 4.30
CA TRP A 174 10.14 -23.82 4.85
C TRP A 174 9.70 -24.32 6.22
N THR A 175 8.99 -23.52 7.02
CA THR A 175 8.55 -23.93 8.37
C THR A 175 7.08 -24.37 8.42
N GLY A 176 6.30 -24.07 7.37
CA GLY A 176 4.90 -24.45 7.26
C GLY A 176 4.71 -25.94 6.95
N ASN A 177 5.58 -26.52 6.11
CA ASN A 177 5.37 -27.87 5.56
C ASN A 177 5.79 -29.02 6.51
N TYR A 178 6.64 -28.76 7.51
CA TYR A 178 7.15 -29.79 8.42
C TYR A 178 6.46 -29.75 9.79
N SER A 179 5.80 -30.85 10.15
CA SER A 179 5.21 -31.05 11.49
C SER A 179 6.25 -31.18 12.60
N SER A 180 7.51 -31.46 12.28
CA SER A 180 8.64 -31.53 13.22
C SER A 180 9.09 -30.17 13.76
N ILE A 181 8.72 -29.07 13.10
CA ILE A 181 9.13 -27.71 13.47
C ILE A 181 8.04 -27.07 14.35
N SER A 182 8.43 -26.42 15.44
CA SER A 182 7.51 -25.72 16.36
C SER A 182 6.58 -24.75 15.63
N TRP A 183 5.31 -24.70 16.06
CA TRP A 183 4.27 -23.81 15.54
C TRP A 183 4.65 -22.32 15.61
N ALA A 184 5.54 -21.95 16.54
CA ALA A 184 6.02 -20.58 16.68
C ALA A 184 6.86 -20.13 15.48
N ALA A 185 7.53 -21.04 14.78
CA ALA A 185 8.40 -20.69 13.66
C ALA A 185 7.64 -20.06 12.47
N PRO A 186 6.53 -20.65 11.96
CA PRO A 186 5.69 -20.01 10.94
C PRO A 186 4.88 -18.81 11.50
N ALA A 187 4.56 -18.79 12.79
CA ALA A 187 3.88 -17.63 13.39
C ALA A 187 4.79 -16.38 13.37
N VAL A 188 6.08 -16.56 13.68
CA VAL A 188 7.09 -15.49 13.68
C VAL A 188 7.40 -15.00 12.26
N SER A 189 7.30 -15.84 11.22
CA SER A 189 7.47 -15.33 9.84
C SER A 189 6.45 -14.25 9.49
N GLY A 190 5.24 -14.30 10.05
CA GLY A 190 4.25 -13.25 9.85
C GLY A 190 4.73 -11.87 10.27
N ILE A 191 5.58 -11.78 11.31
CA ILE A 191 6.15 -10.51 11.78
C ILE A 191 7.06 -9.89 10.69
N LEU A 192 7.94 -10.69 10.11
CA LEU A 192 8.88 -10.22 9.08
C LEU A 192 8.15 -9.90 7.77
N THR A 193 7.21 -10.76 7.38
CA THR A 193 6.42 -10.58 6.15
C THR A 193 5.59 -9.31 6.22
N SER A 194 4.81 -9.08 7.29
CA SER A 194 3.99 -7.86 7.38
C SER A 194 4.80 -6.59 7.61
N ALA A 195 5.93 -6.67 8.35
CA ALA A 195 6.84 -5.53 8.46
C ALA A 195 7.38 -5.12 7.08
N GLY A 196 7.83 -6.08 6.28
CA GLY A 196 8.32 -5.85 4.92
C GLY A 196 7.25 -5.26 4.00
N ILE A 197 6.05 -5.87 3.97
CA ILE A 197 4.92 -5.39 3.15
C ILE A 197 4.55 -3.96 3.53
N LEU A 198 4.36 -3.68 4.83
CA LEU A 198 3.96 -2.35 5.28
C LEU A 198 5.00 -1.30 4.88
N THR A 199 6.28 -1.56 5.14
CA THR A 199 7.35 -0.60 4.80
C THR A 199 7.42 -0.36 3.30
N ILE A 200 7.28 -1.38 2.45
CA ILE A 200 7.25 -1.20 0.99
C ILE A 200 6.02 -0.39 0.59
N PHE A 201 4.84 -0.79 1.06
CA PHE A 201 3.57 -0.20 0.64
C PHE A 201 3.46 1.27 1.01
N LEU A 202 3.78 1.60 2.26
CA LEU A 202 3.71 2.97 2.76
C LEU A 202 4.71 3.88 2.06
N GLN A 203 5.93 3.40 1.83
CA GLN A 203 6.97 4.22 1.20
C GLN A 203 6.78 4.35 -0.31
N ALA A 204 6.21 3.36 -0.99
CA ALA A 204 5.81 3.47 -2.38
C ALA A 204 4.66 4.49 -2.57
N LEU A 205 3.66 4.49 -1.67
CA LEU A 205 2.61 5.51 -1.69
C LEU A 205 3.18 6.91 -1.47
N ASN A 206 4.05 7.08 -0.47
CA ASN A 206 4.72 8.35 -0.21
C ASN A 206 5.58 8.80 -1.41
N TYR A 207 6.28 7.88 -2.07
CA TYR A 207 7.04 8.16 -3.28
C TYR A 207 6.16 8.69 -4.41
N LEU A 208 5.01 8.04 -4.68
CA LEU A 208 4.09 8.50 -5.73
C LEU A 208 3.52 9.89 -5.44
N VAL A 209 3.23 10.19 -4.17
CA VAL A 209 2.74 11.52 -3.77
C VAL A 209 3.83 12.58 -3.94
N ASP A 210 5.04 12.29 -3.45
CA ASP A 210 6.17 13.23 -3.46
C ASP A 210 6.67 13.49 -4.90
N ALA A 211 6.66 12.48 -5.78
CA ALA A 211 7.10 12.60 -7.17
C ALA A 211 6.05 13.25 -8.10
N TYR A 212 4.76 13.04 -7.83
CA TYR A 212 3.67 13.48 -8.71
C TYR A 212 2.71 14.46 -8.01
N LEU A 213 3.22 15.47 -7.29
CA LEU A 213 2.43 16.42 -6.48
C LEU A 213 1.17 16.97 -7.19
N MET A 214 1.26 17.35 -8.46
CA MET A 214 0.12 17.90 -9.22
C MET A 214 -0.96 16.86 -9.56
N VAL A 215 -0.58 15.58 -9.69
CA VAL A 215 -1.45 14.45 -10.06
C VAL A 215 -1.42 13.34 -9.01
N ALA A 216 -1.13 13.69 -7.75
CA ALA A 216 -0.91 12.72 -6.67
C ALA A 216 -2.18 11.89 -6.41
N ALA A 217 -3.35 12.54 -6.38
CA ALA A 217 -4.63 11.87 -6.20
C ALA A 217 -4.90 10.83 -7.31
N SER A 218 -4.59 11.17 -8.56
CA SER A 218 -4.77 10.27 -9.70
C SER A 218 -3.75 9.12 -9.72
N SER A 219 -2.52 9.39 -9.26
CA SER A 219 -1.47 8.37 -9.12
C SER A 219 -1.82 7.35 -8.03
N ILE A 220 -2.34 7.82 -6.89
CA ILE A 220 -2.87 6.94 -5.84
C ILE A 220 -4.06 6.13 -6.37
N ALA A 221 -4.98 6.74 -7.12
CA ALA A 221 -6.13 6.04 -7.69
C ALA A 221 -5.68 4.94 -8.67
N ALA A 222 -4.70 5.22 -9.54
CA ALA A 222 -4.10 4.21 -10.42
C ALA A 222 -3.47 3.06 -9.62
N ASN A 223 -2.77 3.41 -8.54
CA ASN A 223 -2.17 2.44 -7.63
C ASN A 223 -3.22 1.52 -6.99
N THR A 224 -4.27 2.09 -6.42
CA THR A 224 -5.38 1.36 -5.81
C THR A 224 -6.15 0.50 -6.82
N PHE A 225 -6.28 0.97 -8.06
CA PHE A 225 -6.94 0.21 -9.13
C PHE A 225 -6.20 -1.09 -9.45
N LEU A 226 -4.88 -1.01 -9.71
CA LEU A 226 -4.08 -2.22 -9.95
C LEU A 226 -4.01 -3.12 -8.70
N LEU A 227 -3.92 -2.54 -7.51
CA LEU A 227 -3.97 -3.29 -6.26
C LEU A 227 -5.25 -4.12 -6.14
N SER A 228 -6.39 -3.52 -6.50
CA SER A 228 -7.69 -4.20 -6.46
C SER A 228 -7.76 -5.33 -7.49
N LEU A 229 -7.21 -5.11 -8.69
CA LEU A 229 -7.15 -6.15 -9.72
C LEU A 229 -6.28 -7.33 -9.30
N PHE A 230 -5.09 -7.08 -8.76
CA PHE A 230 -4.20 -8.13 -8.27
C PHE A 230 -4.76 -8.81 -7.02
N GLY A 231 -5.35 -8.04 -6.09
CA GLY A 231 -5.99 -8.58 -4.89
C GLY A 231 -7.21 -9.45 -5.18
N ALA A 232 -7.95 -9.17 -6.25
CA ALA A 232 -9.03 -10.04 -6.73
C ALA A 232 -8.51 -11.25 -7.54
N GLY A 233 -7.45 -11.04 -8.34
CA GLY A 233 -6.91 -12.07 -9.23
C GLY A 233 -6.10 -13.15 -8.51
N PHE A 234 -5.21 -12.76 -7.59
CA PHE A 234 -4.27 -13.68 -6.93
C PHE A 234 -4.95 -14.80 -6.13
N PRO A 235 -5.96 -14.54 -5.28
CA PRO A 235 -6.73 -15.58 -4.60
C PRO A 235 -7.39 -16.58 -5.56
N LEU A 236 -7.83 -16.10 -6.73
CA LEU A 236 -8.42 -16.96 -7.77
C LEU A 236 -7.39 -17.98 -8.32
N PHE A 237 -6.13 -17.57 -8.43
CA PHE A 237 -5.03 -18.48 -8.79
C PHE A 237 -4.59 -19.35 -7.61
N ALA A 238 -4.67 -18.85 -6.37
CA ALA A 238 -4.30 -19.56 -5.14
C ALA A 238 -5.04 -20.89 -5.00
N THR A 239 -6.36 -20.85 -5.12
CA THR A 239 -7.26 -22.01 -5.02
C THR A 239 -6.94 -23.09 -6.06
N GLN A 240 -6.40 -22.70 -7.22
CA GLN A 240 -5.99 -23.62 -8.29
C GLN A 240 -4.53 -24.09 -8.15
N MET A 241 -3.67 -23.29 -7.52
CA MET A 241 -2.23 -23.53 -7.40
C MET A 241 -1.86 -24.38 -6.18
N PHE A 242 -2.50 -24.16 -5.02
CA PHE A 242 -2.22 -24.92 -3.80
C PHE A 242 -2.39 -26.45 -3.95
N PRO A 243 -3.41 -26.97 -4.67
CA PRO A 243 -3.57 -28.41 -4.88
C PRO A 243 -2.52 -29.05 -5.81
N LYS A 244 -1.84 -28.27 -6.67
CA LYS A 244 -0.96 -28.80 -7.72
C LYS A 244 0.54 -28.58 -7.48
N SER A 245 0.94 -27.50 -6.80
CA SER A 245 2.35 -27.09 -6.71
C SER A 245 2.95 -27.09 -5.30
N GLY A 246 2.11 -27.21 -4.25
CA GLY A 246 2.54 -27.10 -2.86
C GLY A 246 2.95 -25.68 -2.45
N VAL A 247 2.88 -25.39 -1.14
CA VAL A 247 3.21 -24.08 -0.55
C VAL A 247 4.68 -23.69 -0.82
N ASP A 248 5.56 -24.67 -0.96
CA ASP A 248 7.01 -24.51 -1.14
C ASP A 248 7.40 -23.89 -2.50
N TRP A 249 6.74 -24.32 -3.58
CA TRP A 249 7.07 -23.85 -4.94
C TRP A 249 6.48 -22.46 -5.22
N ALA A 250 5.30 -22.18 -4.67
CA ALA A 250 4.67 -20.87 -4.72
C ALA A 250 5.51 -19.79 -4.02
N GLY A 251 5.98 -20.07 -2.78
CA GLY A 251 6.84 -19.15 -2.04
C GLY A 251 8.20 -18.92 -2.71
N SER A 252 8.79 -19.97 -3.28
CA SER A 252 10.11 -19.89 -3.93
C SER A 252 10.06 -19.14 -5.27
N LEU A 253 9.05 -19.38 -6.11
CA LEU A 253 8.85 -18.62 -7.35
C LEU A 253 8.60 -17.14 -7.07
N LEU A 254 7.76 -16.82 -6.08
CA LEU A 254 7.46 -15.43 -5.69
C LEU A 254 8.70 -14.73 -5.11
N GLY A 255 9.55 -15.45 -4.36
CA GLY A 255 10.85 -14.95 -3.90
C GLY A 255 11.83 -14.68 -5.06
N PHE A 256 11.88 -15.56 -6.06
CA PHE A 256 12.70 -15.34 -7.26
C PHE A 256 12.23 -14.13 -8.08
N PHE A 257 10.93 -13.93 -8.26
CA PHE A 257 10.38 -12.74 -8.93
C PHE A 257 10.60 -11.45 -8.13
N GLY A 258 10.51 -11.51 -6.79
CA GLY A 258 10.85 -10.38 -5.92
C GLY A 258 12.32 -9.95 -6.05
N CYS A 259 13.24 -10.91 -6.14
CA CYS A 259 14.66 -10.64 -6.36
C CYS A 259 14.97 -10.12 -7.77
N SER A 260 14.29 -10.61 -8.82
CA SER A 260 14.54 -10.17 -10.20
C SER A 260 14.10 -8.73 -10.43
N VAL A 261 12.96 -8.32 -9.88
CA VAL A 261 12.48 -6.92 -10.00
C VAL A 261 13.42 -5.95 -9.27
N HIS A 262 14.00 -6.37 -8.14
CA HIS A 262 14.95 -5.55 -7.38
C HIS A 262 16.31 -5.40 -8.09
N ALA A 263 16.78 -6.43 -8.80
CA ALA A 263 18.03 -6.38 -9.54
C ALA A 263 18.01 -5.36 -10.68
N ASP A 264 16.87 -5.23 -11.37
CA ASP A 264 16.72 -4.24 -12.44
C ASP A 264 16.63 -2.80 -11.90
N THR A 265 16.11 -2.60 -10.68
CA THR A 265 15.99 -1.27 -10.06
C THR A 265 17.33 -0.70 -9.56
N LEU A 266 18.35 -1.56 -9.38
CA LEU A 266 19.71 -1.16 -8.98
C LEU A 266 20.62 -0.82 -10.18
N SER A 267 20.13 -0.99 -11.41
CA SER A 267 20.87 -0.76 -12.65
C SER A 267 20.57 0.58 -13.34
N LEU A 268 19.71 1.42 -12.73
CA LEU A 268 19.40 2.80 -13.12
C LEU A 268 19.86 3.78 -12.03
#